data_AF-A0A2D5QQ19-F1
#
_entry.id   AF-A0A2D5QQ19-F1
#
_cell.length_a   1.000
_cell.length_b   1.000
_cell.length_c   1.000
_cell.angle_alpha   90.00
_cell.angle_beta   90.00
_cell.angle_gamma   90.00
#
_symmetry.space_group_name_H-M   'P 1'
#
loop_
_entity.id
_entity.type
_entity.pdbx_description
1 polymer ?
#
loop_
_entity_poly.entity_id
_entity_poly.type
_entity_poly.pdbx_seq_one_letter_code
_entity_poly.pdbx_strand_id
1 'polypeptide(L)'
;KLEELCLAWFIEKKLSKDELITLYLNIVEFGTNIFGIKEAAQHYFNKAPTDLSPEEISAIARLLPGPRLYGPYFEKKKLSRAYTGRVNRLLKLLQKRKYLDREDWAPITRTSLWEVKPEPVPSALDFDQDGQTQKDADGKPLPMDDDDQGDDVDYAPRPQELADPF
;
A
#
# COMPACT_ATOMS: atom_id res chain seq x y z
N LYS A 1 26.45 -15.22 -20.68
CA LYS A 1 27.33 -14.24 -19.97
C LYS A 1 27.57 -12.95 -20.77
N LEU A 2 28.17 -12.94 -21.97
CA LEU A 2 28.23 -11.71 -22.79
C LEU A 2 26.84 -11.24 -23.26
N GLU A 3 25.96 -12.17 -23.61
CA GLU A 3 24.58 -11.89 -24.03
C GLU A 3 23.74 -11.26 -22.90
N GLU A 4 23.88 -11.75 -21.67
CA GLU A 4 23.21 -11.21 -20.48
C GLU A 4 23.69 -9.77 -20.19
N LEU A 5 24.97 -9.47 -20.46
CA LEU A 5 25.55 -8.14 -20.28
C LEU A 5 25.00 -7.14 -21.31
N CYS A 6 24.95 -7.53 -22.60
CA CYS A 6 24.35 -6.71 -23.65
C CYS A 6 22.86 -6.45 -23.40
N LEU A 7 22.12 -7.47 -22.94
CA LEU A 7 20.70 -7.35 -22.66
C LEU A 7 20.44 -6.43 -21.45
N ALA A 8 21.19 -6.59 -20.35
CA ALA A 8 21.10 -5.71 -19.19
C ALA A 8 21.40 -4.25 -19.57
N TRP A 9 22.46 -4.03 -20.35
CA TRP A 9 22.84 -2.69 -20.81
C TRP A 9 21.76 -2.04 -21.70
N PHE A 10 21.13 -2.81 -22.58
CA PHE A 10 20.04 -2.33 -23.42
C PHE A 10 18.79 -1.96 -22.61
N ILE A 11 18.49 -2.74 -21.57
CA ILE A 11 17.37 -2.49 -20.65
C ILE A 11 17.63 -1.20 -19.84
N GLU A 12 18.82 -1.03 -19.26
CA GLU A 12 19.19 0.18 -18.52
C GLU A 12 19.23 1.44 -19.38
N LYS A 13 19.52 1.32 -20.68
CA LYS A 13 19.46 2.44 -21.63
C LYS A 13 18.03 2.88 -21.96
N LYS A 14 17.04 1.99 -21.78
CA LYS A 14 15.64 2.21 -22.15
C LYS A 14 14.71 2.45 -20.97
N LEU A 15 15.05 1.93 -19.80
CA LEU A 15 14.27 2.10 -18.57
C LEU A 15 15.15 2.73 -17.49
N SER A 16 14.61 3.71 -16.79
CA SER A 16 15.16 4.17 -15.51
C SER A 16 15.12 3.05 -14.46
N LYS A 17 15.90 3.21 -13.37
CA LYS A 17 15.93 2.23 -12.27
C LYS A 17 14.54 2.03 -11.65
N ASP A 18 13.78 3.10 -11.52
CA ASP A 18 12.46 3.06 -10.90
C ASP A 18 11.45 2.34 -11.79
N GLU A 19 11.50 2.54 -13.11
CA GLU A 19 10.68 1.81 -14.06
C GLU A 19 11.04 0.32 -14.11
N LEU A 20 12.34 -0.02 -14.04
CA LEU A 20 12.79 -1.41 -13.99
C LEU A 20 12.28 -2.13 -12.73
N ILE A 21 12.38 -1.48 -11.57
CA ILE A 21 11.88 -2.02 -10.30
C ILE A 21 10.37 -2.15 -10.34
N THR A 22 9.66 -1.15 -10.86
CA THR A 22 8.20 -1.18 -11.01
C THR A 22 7.76 -2.34 -11.89
N LEU A 23 8.42 -2.52 -13.05
CA LEU A 23 8.16 -3.64 -13.95
C LEU A 23 8.42 -4.98 -13.24
N TYR A 24 9.56 -5.10 -12.57
CA TYR A 24 9.92 -6.32 -11.82
C TYR A 24 8.86 -6.67 -10.77
N LEU A 25 8.42 -5.68 -9.98
CA LEU A 25 7.42 -5.87 -8.94
C LEU A 25 6.05 -6.23 -9.50
N ASN A 26 5.74 -5.88 -10.74
CA ASN A 26 4.47 -6.22 -11.38
C ASN A 26 4.45 -7.64 -12.00
N ILE A 27 5.61 -8.21 -12.33
CA ILE A 27 5.69 -9.52 -13.00
C ILE A 27 6.07 -10.68 -12.07
N VAL A 28 6.70 -10.39 -10.92
CA VAL A 28 7.24 -11.43 -10.04
C VAL A 28 6.14 -12.20 -9.30
N GLU A 29 6.38 -13.50 -9.07
CA GLU A 29 5.50 -14.37 -8.29
C GLU A 29 5.71 -14.13 -6.78
N PHE A 30 4.62 -13.87 -6.06
CA PHE A 30 4.58 -13.67 -4.60
C PHE A 30 3.94 -14.85 -3.85
N GLY A 31 3.55 -15.91 -4.55
CA GLY A 31 2.89 -17.08 -3.98
C GLY A 31 2.30 -17.91 -5.11
N THR A 32 1.71 -19.06 -4.79
CA THR A 32 1.14 -19.94 -5.83
C THR A 32 0.08 -19.19 -6.64
N ASN A 33 0.39 -18.88 -7.90
CA ASN A 33 -0.47 -18.11 -8.81
C ASN A 33 -0.77 -16.67 -8.38
N ILE A 34 0.08 -16.04 -7.57
CA ILE A 34 -0.04 -14.63 -7.19
C ILE A 34 1.09 -13.86 -7.87
N PHE A 35 0.75 -13.03 -8.86
CA PHE A 35 1.72 -12.29 -9.67
C PHE A 35 1.53 -10.78 -9.48
N GLY A 36 2.63 -10.09 -9.23
CA GLY A 36 2.62 -8.65 -9.07
C GLY A 36 2.32 -8.17 -7.65
N ILE A 37 2.88 -7.02 -7.30
CA ILE A 37 2.77 -6.44 -5.97
C ILE A 37 1.34 -6.02 -5.63
N LYS A 38 0.56 -5.59 -6.63
CA LYS A 38 -0.86 -5.24 -6.45
C LYS A 38 -1.69 -6.43 -6.01
N GLU A 39 -1.56 -7.56 -6.72
CA GLU A 39 -2.28 -8.78 -6.35
C GLU A 39 -1.79 -9.33 -5.01
N ALA A 40 -0.49 -9.25 -4.72
CA ALA A 40 0.05 -9.68 -3.42
C ALA A 40 -0.50 -8.84 -2.25
N ALA A 41 -0.54 -7.51 -2.39
CA ALA A 41 -1.08 -6.60 -1.39
C ALA A 41 -2.57 -6.88 -1.12
N GLN A 42 -3.34 -7.02 -2.20
CA GLN A 42 -4.76 -7.33 -2.12
C GLN A 42 -5.00 -8.72 -1.50
N HIS A 43 -4.24 -9.72 -1.92
CA HIS A 43 -4.44 -11.10 -1.47
C HIS A 43 -4.06 -11.31 0.00
N TYR A 44 -2.93 -10.75 0.46
CA TYR A 44 -2.43 -11.00 1.82
C TYR A 44 -2.97 -10.02 2.87
N PHE A 45 -3.29 -8.79 2.47
CA PHE A 45 -3.64 -7.71 3.38
C PHE A 45 -4.97 -7.01 3.06
N ASN A 46 -5.57 -7.29 1.88
CA ASN A 46 -6.78 -6.61 1.40
C ASN A 46 -6.61 -5.08 1.34
N LYS A 47 -5.43 -4.64 0.88
CA LYS A 47 -5.01 -3.23 0.79
C LYS A 47 -4.43 -2.91 -0.58
N ALA A 48 -4.45 -1.64 -0.97
CA ALA A 48 -3.66 -1.18 -2.10
C ALA A 48 -2.16 -1.17 -1.73
N PRO A 49 -1.23 -1.31 -2.71
CA PRO A 49 0.21 -1.25 -2.43
C PRO A 49 0.68 0.01 -1.72
N THR A 50 -0.01 1.14 -1.93
CA THR A 50 0.26 2.44 -1.31
C THR A 50 -0.12 2.49 0.16
N ASP A 51 -1.03 1.63 0.59
CA ASP A 51 -1.61 1.63 1.95
C ASP A 51 -0.94 0.57 2.83
N LEU A 52 0.09 -0.09 2.31
CA LEU A 52 0.84 -1.08 3.05
C LEU A 52 1.75 -0.41 4.08
N SER A 53 1.72 -0.92 5.30
CA SER A 53 2.64 -0.46 6.34
C SER A 53 4.08 -0.88 6.01
N PRO A 54 5.09 -0.20 6.59
CA PRO A 54 6.50 -0.59 6.43
C PRO A 54 6.76 -2.06 6.79
N GLU A 55 6.05 -2.60 7.77
CA GLU A 55 6.13 -4.00 8.17
C GLU A 55 5.54 -4.94 7.13
N GLU A 56 4.38 -4.61 6.56
CA GLU A 56 3.71 -5.37 5.51
C GLU A 56 4.58 -5.40 4.24
N ILE A 57 5.09 -4.25 3.82
CA ILE A 57 6.02 -4.13 2.67
C ILE A 57 7.28 -4.96 2.92
N SER A 58 7.88 -4.85 4.11
CA SER A 58 9.10 -5.59 4.46
C SER A 58 8.87 -7.10 4.51
N ALA A 59 7.67 -7.53 4.91
CA ALA A 59 7.26 -8.92 4.88
C ALA A 59 7.10 -9.40 3.42
N ILE A 60 6.38 -8.67 2.57
CA ILE A 60 6.26 -9.01 1.14
C ILE A 60 7.63 -9.04 0.45
N ALA A 61 8.50 -8.07 0.71
CA ALA A 61 9.87 -8.06 0.17
C ALA A 61 10.68 -9.28 0.61
N ARG A 62 10.47 -9.76 1.85
CA ARG A 62 11.12 -10.99 2.35
C ARG A 62 10.52 -12.26 1.73
N LEU A 63 9.36 -12.20 1.09
CA LEU A 63 8.73 -13.33 0.41
C LEU A 63 9.43 -13.70 -0.91
N LEU A 64 9.93 -12.69 -1.63
CA LEU A 64 10.55 -12.79 -2.97
C LEU A 64 11.66 -13.85 -3.12
N PRO A 65 12.55 -14.11 -2.13
CA PRO A 65 13.56 -15.14 -2.27
C PRO A 65 13.00 -16.58 -2.32
N GLY A 66 11.73 -16.79 -1.99
CA GLY A 66 11.11 -18.12 -1.97
C GLY A 66 9.59 -18.05 -1.90
N PRO A 67 8.90 -17.48 -2.90
CA PRO A 67 7.47 -17.23 -2.85
C PRO A 67 6.66 -18.51 -2.64
N ARG A 68 7.03 -19.61 -3.32
CA ARG A 68 6.39 -20.92 -3.14
C ARG A 68 6.65 -21.58 -1.79
N LEU A 69 7.80 -21.26 -1.18
CA LEU A 69 8.16 -21.78 0.14
C LEU A 69 7.41 -21.04 1.24
N TYR A 70 7.29 -19.72 1.12
CA TYR A 70 6.76 -18.85 2.18
C TYR A 70 5.28 -18.48 1.99
N GLY A 71 4.76 -18.51 0.75
CA GLY A 71 3.36 -18.18 0.42
C GLY A 71 2.33 -18.98 1.24
N PRO A 72 2.44 -20.33 1.35
CA PRO A 72 1.52 -21.12 2.17
C PRO A 72 1.52 -20.74 3.67
N TYR A 73 2.60 -20.14 4.16
CA TYR A 73 2.67 -19.63 5.54
C TYR A 73 1.97 -18.27 5.69
N PHE A 74 2.01 -17.43 4.66
CA PHE A 74 1.27 -16.17 4.61
C PHE A 74 -0.24 -16.42 4.52
N GLU A 75 -0.67 -17.34 3.64
CA GLU A 75 -2.09 -17.74 3.52
C GLU A 75 -2.65 -18.24 4.85
N LYS A 76 -1.85 -19.02 5.59
CA LYS A 76 -2.22 -19.54 6.92
C LYS A 76 -2.04 -18.53 8.06
N LYS A 77 -1.60 -17.29 7.75
CA LYS A 77 -1.25 -16.24 8.72
C LYS A 77 -0.30 -16.73 9.82
N LYS A 78 0.68 -17.56 9.45
CA LYS A 78 1.60 -18.25 10.36
C LYS A 78 3.05 -18.02 9.97
N LEU A 79 3.71 -17.07 10.62
CA LEU A 79 5.13 -16.82 10.37
C LEU A 79 6.05 -17.61 11.30
N SER A 80 7.16 -18.12 10.74
CA SER A 80 8.25 -18.67 11.53
C SER A 80 9.02 -17.57 12.26
N ARG A 81 9.58 -17.89 13.43
CA ARG A 81 10.48 -16.98 14.18
C ARG A 81 11.68 -16.54 13.35
N ALA A 82 12.18 -17.41 12.48
CA ALA A 82 13.29 -17.09 11.59
C ALA A 82 12.88 -16.15 10.45
N TYR A 83 11.59 -16.13 10.08
CA TYR A 83 11.06 -15.22 9.08
C TYR A 83 10.88 -13.82 9.70
N THR A 84 10.17 -13.73 10.82
CA THR A 84 9.96 -12.45 11.54
C THR A 84 11.26 -11.80 11.96
N GLY A 85 12.24 -12.59 12.44
CA GLY A 85 13.58 -12.08 12.78
C GLY A 85 14.34 -11.48 11.59
N ARG A 86 14.09 -11.95 10.36
CA ARG A 86 14.68 -11.36 9.15
C ARG A 86 13.95 -10.10 8.72
N VAL A 87 12.61 -10.09 8.77
CA VAL A 87 11.82 -8.87 8.50
C VAL A 87 12.21 -7.74 9.48
N ASN A 88 12.32 -8.05 10.77
CA ASN A 88 12.76 -7.09 11.78
C ASN A 88 14.19 -6.59 11.54
N ARG A 89 15.07 -7.39 10.92
CA ARG A 89 16.40 -6.93 10.51
C ARG A 89 16.33 -5.98 9.32
N LEU A 90 15.44 -6.23 8.36
CA LEU A 90 15.20 -5.33 7.22
C LEU A 90 14.67 -3.98 7.70
N LEU A 91 13.68 -3.97 8.59
CA LEU A 91 13.12 -2.75 9.18
C LEU A 91 14.18 -1.92 9.91
N LYS A 92 15.03 -2.56 10.73
CA LYS A 92 16.18 -1.89 11.37
C LYS A 92 17.18 -1.32 10.35
N LEU A 93 17.36 -1.98 9.21
CA LEU A 93 18.25 -1.51 8.16
C LEU A 93 17.65 -0.30 7.45
N LEU A 94 16.36 -0.32 7.13
CA LEU A 94 15.64 0.80 6.53
C LEU A 94 15.67 2.04 7.45
N GLN A 95 15.45 1.84 8.75
CA GLN A 95 15.62 2.88 9.76
C GLN A 95 17.05 3.45 9.76
N LYS A 96 18.07 2.58 9.80
CA LYS A 96 19.48 3.03 9.77
C LYS A 96 19.82 3.81 8.49
N ARG A 97 19.13 3.52 7.39
CA ARG A 97 19.26 4.20 6.10
C ARG A 97 18.39 5.45 5.98
N LYS A 98 17.62 5.82 7.01
CA LYS A 98 16.71 6.96 7.05
C LYS A 98 15.56 6.89 6.03
N TYR A 99 15.13 5.67 5.69
CA TYR A 99 13.90 5.46 4.91
C TYR A 99 12.65 5.33 5.78
N LEU A 100 12.83 5.18 7.10
CA LEU A 100 11.76 5.05 8.09
C LEU A 100 12.18 5.76 9.37
N ASP A 101 11.30 6.54 9.98
CA ASP A 101 11.53 7.07 11.31
C ASP A 101 11.19 6.02 12.38
N ARG A 102 11.64 6.27 13.61
CA ARG A 102 11.48 5.31 14.72
C ARG A 102 10.02 5.14 15.15
N GLU A 103 9.19 6.13 14.87
CA GLU A 103 7.78 6.15 15.25
C GLU A 103 6.92 5.38 14.24
N ASP A 104 7.38 5.27 12.99
CA ASP A 104 6.61 4.70 11.87
C ASP A 104 6.52 3.17 11.87
N TRP A 105 7.34 2.48 12.67
CA TRP A 105 7.36 1.03 12.65
C TRP A 105 7.64 0.39 14.00
N ALA A 106 7.09 -0.81 14.19
CA ALA A 106 7.38 -1.66 15.34
C ALA A 106 7.83 -3.06 14.90
N PRO A 107 8.70 -3.74 15.66
CA PRO A 107 9.09 -5.10 15.36
C PRO A 107 7.88 -6.03 15.27
N ILE A 108 7.77 -6.78 14.17
CA ILE A 108 6.69 -7.74 14.01
C ILE A 108 6.92 -8.99 14.86
N THR A 109 5.81 -9.50 15.38
CA THR A 109 5.72 -10.82 15.99
C THR A 109 5.16 -11.82 14.99
N ARG A 110 4.88 -13.06 15.44
CA ARG A 110 4.38 -14.13 14.55
C ARG A 110 2.94 -13.90 14.09
N THR A 111 2.19 -13.04 14.78
CA THR A 111 0.76 -12.81 14.59
C THR A 111 0.46 -11.35 14.26
N SER A 112 1.26 -10.40 14.78
CA SER A 112 0.99 -8.96 14.66
C SER A 112 1.10 -8.37 13.26
N LEU A 113 1.46 -9.16 12.25
CA LEU A 113 1.55 -8.66 10.86
C LEU A 113 0.16 -8.41 10.26
N TRP A 114 -0.86 -9.18 10.67
CA TRP A 114 -2.24 -9.03 10.19
C TRP A 114 -3.15 -8.34 11.20
N GLU A 115 -2.58 -7.83 12.30
CA GLU A 115 -3.32 -7.00 13.24
C GLU A 115 -3.41 -5.60 12.64
N VAL A 116 -4.63 -5.09 12.47
CA VAL A 116 -4.87 -3.73 11.99
C VAL A 116 -4.30 -2.78 13.03
N LYS A 117 -3.13 -2.21 12.76
CA LYS A 117 -2.66 -1.06 13.52
C LYS A 117 -3.56 0.12 13.12
N PRO A 118 -4.15 0.85 14.07
CA PRO A 118 -4.76 2.13 13.73
C PRO A 118 -3.66 2.97 13.09
N GLU A 119 -3.86 3.40 11.85
CA GLU A 119 -2.85 4.18 11.16
C GLU A 119 -2.56 5.43 11.98
N PRO A 120 -1.30 5.82 12.17
CA PRO A 120 -1.04 7.20 12.46
C PRO A 120 -1.61 7.97 11.27
N VAL A 121 -2.73 8.65 11.48
CA VAL A 121 -3.26 9.63 10.53
C VAL A 121 -2.06 10.44 10.07
N PRO A 122 -1.74 10.51 8.78
CA PRO A 122 -0.63 11.35 8.34
C PRO A 122 -0.89 12.72 8.95
N SER A 123 -0.06 13.10 9.94
CA SER A 123 0.02 14.48 10.36
C SER A 123 0.44 15.18 9.10
N ALA A 124 -0.51 15.87 8.48
CA ALA A 124 -0.36 16.59 7.24
C ALA A 124 1.00 17.27 7.21
N LEU A 125 1.97 16.61 6.59
CA LEU A 125 3.21 17.23 6.17
C LEU A 125 3.07 17.36 4.68
N ASP A 126 2.61 18.57 4.37
CA ASP A 126 3.16 19.38 3.30
C ASP A 126 2.71 18.98 1.89
N PHE A 127 1.39 18.91 1.70
CA PHE A 127 0.87 19.48 0.46
C PHE A 127 0.94 20.99 0.62
N ASP A 128 1.88 21.61 -0.11
CA ASP A 128 2.01 23.05 -0.23
C ASP A 128 0.63 23.72 -0.32
N GLN A 129 0.22 24.40 0.76
CA GLN A 129 -0.94 25.28 0.75
C GLN A 129 -0.59 26.58 0.03
N ASP A 130 -0.24 26.49 -1.25
CA ASP A 130 -0.25 27.63 -2.16
C ASP A 130 -1.37 27.45 -3.20
N GLY A 131 -2.53 26.98 -2.72
CA GLY A 131 -3.80 27.26 -3.37
C GLY A 131 -4.15 28.73 -3.13
N GLN A 132 -3.68 29.61 -4.02
CA GLN A 132 -4.02 31.03 -4.00
C GLN A 132 -5.53 31.23 -3.80
N THR A 133 -5.91 31.69 -2.61
CA THR A 133 -7.23 32.28 -2.40
C THR A 133 -7.20 33.60 -3.15
N GLN A 134 -7.89 33.68 -4.29
CA GLN A 134 -8.02 34.93 -5.02
C GLN A 134 -8.87 35.88 -4.17
N LYS A 135 -8.20 36.84 -3.52
CA LYS A 135 -8.83 37.94 -2.79
C LYS A 135 -9.23 39.02 -3.80
N ASP A 136 -10.33 39.70 -3.54
CA ASP A 136 -10.66 40.96 -4.20
C ASP A 136 -9.70 42.08 -3.74
N ALA A 137 -9.73 43.24 -4.41
CA ALA A 137 -8.82 44.36 -4.15
C ALA A 137 -8.93 44.95 -2.73
N ASP A 138 -9.98 44.58 -1.97
CA ASP A 138 -10.28 45.04 -0.63
C ASP A 138 -10.08 43.96 0.47
N GLY A 139 -9.63 42.75 0.09
CA GLY A 139 -9.13 41.73 1.02
C GLY A 139 -10.18 40.99 1.84
N LYS A 140 -11.44 40.92 1.39
CA LYS A 140 -12.51 40.21 2.10
C LYS A 140 -12.85 38.90 1.36
N PRO A 141 -13.08 37.77 2.06
CA PRO A 141 -13.54 36.55 1.40
C PRO A 141 -14.95 36.78 0.82
N LEU A 142 -15.13 36.44 -0.46
CA LEU A 142 -16.42 36.47 -1.13
C LEU A 142 -17.35 35.45 -0.47
N PRO A 143 -18.62 35.81 -0.19
CA PRO A 143 -19.59 34.85 0.31
C PRO A 143 -19.88 33.81 -0.79
N MET A 144 -19.98 32.54 -0.38
CA MET A 144 -20.62 31.50 -1.19
C MET A 144 -22.11 31.86 -1.29
N ASP A 145 -22.64 31.90 -2.50
CA ASP A 145 -24.07 32.10 -2.74
C ASP A 145 -24.84 30.87 -2.21
N ASP A 146 -25.59 31.08 -1.13
CA ASP A 146 -26.68 30.20 -0.72
C ASP A 146 -27.91 30.50 -1.61
N ASP A 147 -28.58 29.42 -2.03
CA ASP A 147 -29.89 29.33 -2.69
C ASP A 147 -29.97 29.49 -4.22
N ASP A 148 -30.10 28.34 -4.92
CA ASP A 148 -31.27 28.18 -5.80
C ASP A 148 -31.86 26.77 -5.67
N GLN A 149 -33.18 26.75 -5.56
CA GLN A 149 -34.05 25.66 -5.15
C GLN A 149 -34.28 24.62 -6.26
N GLY A 150 -34.50 23.37 -5.84
CA GLY A 150 -35.58 22.54 -6.37
C GLY A 150 -35.19 21.45 -7.38
N ASP A 151 -35.22 20.20 -6.92
CA ASP A 151 -36.06 19.18 -7.54
C ASP A 151 -36.28 18.02 -6.54
N ASP A 152 -37.54 17.89 -6.11
CA ASP A 152 -38.06 16.79 -5.30
C ASP A 152 -37.91 15.46 -6.06
N VAL A 153 -37.06 14.56 -5.56
CA VAL A 153 -37.11 13.14 -5.91
C VAL A 153 -37.24 12.29 -4.65
N ASP A 154 -38.52 12.11 -4.30
CA ASP A 154 -39.15 10.99 -3.60
C ASP A 154 -38.20 9.85 -3.16
N TYR A 155 -37.82 9.87 -1.87
CA TYR A 155 -37.10 8.76 -1.24
C TYR A 155 -38.10 7.67 -0.83
N ALA A 156 -38.39 6.74 -1.75
CA ALA A 156 -39.12 5.52 -1.41
C ALA A 156 -38.24 4.60 -0.54
N PRO A 157 -38.74 4.07 0.61
CA PRO A 157 -37.98 3.12 1.42
C PRO A 157 -37.92 1.74 0.74
N ARG A 158 -36.73 1.13 0.69
CA ARG A 158 -36.53 -0.26 0.24
C ARG A 158 -37.30 -1.24 1.13
N PRO A 159 -38.08 -2.18 0.57
CA PRO A 159 -38.72 -3.23 1.36
C PRO A 159 -37.67 -4.16 1.98
N GLN A 160 -37.82 -4.43 3.28
CA GLN A 160 -37.28 -5.62 3.91
C GLN A 160 -38.09 -6.82 3.42
N GLU A 161 -37.53 -7.69 2.60
CA GLU A 161 -38.11 -9.03 2.41
C GLU A 161 -37.70 -9.92 3.57
N LEU A 162 -38.67 -10.04 4.47
CA LEU A 162 -38.83 -11.05 5.50
C LEU A 162 -38.88 -12.45 4.85
N ALA A 163 -38.34 -13.43 5.56
CA ALA A 163 -38.44 -14.84 5.27
C ALA A 163 -39.89 -15.36 5.18
N ASP A 164 -40.08 -16.49 4.50
CA ASP A 164 -40.66 -17.76 5.00
C ASP A 164 -41.23 -18.60 3.82
N PRO A 165 -41.95 -19.73 4.01
CA PRO A 165 -41.36 -21.08 4.01
C PRO A 165 -42.05 -22.04 3.01
N PHE A 166 -41.37 -23.10 2.56
CA PHE A 166 -41.99 -24.40 2.22
C PHE A 166 -40.94 -25.52 2.33
#